data_AF-A0A1H2T6C2-F1
#
_entry.id   AF-A0A1H2T6C2-F1
#
_cell.length_a   1.000
_cell.length_b   1.000
_cell.length_c   1.000
_cell.angle_alpha   90.00
_cell.angle_beta   90.00
_cell.angle_gamma   90.00
#
_symmetry.space_group_name_H-M   'P 1'
#
loop_
_entity.id
_entity.type
_entity.pdbx_description
1 polymer ?
#
loop_
_entity_poly.entity_id
_entity_poly.type
_entity_poly.pdbx_seq_one_letter_code
_entity_poly.pdbx_strand_id
1 'polypeptide(L)'
;MKKCIKIMTAILIVIFSIVPVMADENVGEVVIKYPLNNVAFKLFYVGEWKNRKIDYQGEFANSHVTDDLTQAAEALAVYANKNQLTPTKVEKTNNGEVMFTNVKKGIYLVLADDGMNGKERYHAMPTLLSMPNYVDSTESWFTEINAKYNQDEVPDETELEVIKVWDDNNSKNRPNSIEVELLRNNEVYDTKTLSKSNNWKYKWTNLDGSYEWSVYEKSVFNDYTVAIEQENNQTIITNKSNYKTPNYKSSSSTFRSRTSRIPQTGQLWWPVVALGGFGVLFIVIGIIRGKYSQ
;
A
#
# COMPACT_ATOMS: atom_id res chain seq x y z
N MET A 1 -4.59 -55.30 -60.13
CA MET A 1 -3.45 -54.35 -60.18
C MET A 1 -4.07 -52.96 -60.30
N LYS A 2 -3.92 -51.98 -59.42
CA LYS A 2 -2.78 -51.52 -58.64
C LYS A 2 -3.28 -50.92 -57.30
N LYS A 3 -2.50 -51.12 -56.24
CA LYS A 3 -2.63 -50.43 -54.93
C LYS A 3 -2.34 -48.94 -55.13
N CYS A 4 -3.08 -48.06 -54.44
CA CYS A 4 -2.62 -46.68 -54.19
C CYS A 4 -2.56 -46.43 -52.69
N ILE A 5 -1.41 -45.90 -52.31
CA ILE A 5 -0.83 -45.78 -50.97
C ILE A 5 -1.38 -44.52 -50.30
N LYS A 6 -1.74 -44.64 -49.01
CA LYS A 6 -2.04 -43.52 -48.12
C LYS A 6 -0.75 -42.71 -47.92
N ILE A 7 -0.75 -41.43 -48.28
CA ILE A 7 0.29 -40.48 -47.92
C ILE A 7 -0.14 -39.79 -46.63
N MET A 8 0.64 -40.03 -45.58
CA MET A 8 0.51 -39.44 -44.25
C MET A 8 1.36 -38.17 -44.24
N THR A 9 0.71 -37.00 -44.17
CA THR A 9 1.40 -35.71 -44.15
C THR A 9 1.87 -35.41 -42.73
N ALA A 10 3.19 -35.50 -42.50
CA ALA A 10 3.83 -35.00 -41.29
C ALA A 10 4.11 -33.51 -41.45
N ILE A 11 3.53 -32.67 -40.59
CA ILE A 11 3.81 -31.23 -40.51
C ILE A 11 5.10 -31.07 -39.70
N LEU A 12 6.19 -30.75 -40.39
CA LEU A 12 7.47 -30.37 -39.80
C LEU A 12 7.42 -28.87 -39.46
N ILE A 13 7.18 -28.53 -38.20
CA ILE A 13 7.30 -27.14 -37.71
C ILE A 13 8.79 -26.85 -37.54
N VAL A 14 9.36 -26.17 -38.54
CA VAL A 14 10.72 -25.60 -38.43
C VAL A 14 10.61 -24.31 -37.63
N ILE A 15 10.97 -24.37 -36.35
CA ILE A 15 11.11 -23.17 -35.52
C ILE A 15 12.38 -22.47 -35.98
N PHE A 16 12.24 -21.42 -36.78
CA PHE A 16 13.32 -20.49 -37.09
C PHE A 16 13.66 -19.71 -35.81
N SER A 17 14.71 -20.12 -35.11
CA SER A 17 15.35 -19.29 -34.09
C SER A 17 16.09 -18.16 -34.79
N ILE A 18 15.39 -17.08 -35.09
CA ILE A 18 16.02 -15.83 -35.50
C ILE A 18 16.63 -15.27 -34.22
N VAL A 19 17.94 -15.41 -34.04
CA VAL A 19 18.66 -14.66 -33.01
C VAL A 19 18.91 -13.27 -33.60
N PRO A 20 18.26 -12.20 -33.13
CA PRO A 20 18.60 -10.87 -33.61
C PRO A 20 19.96 -10.49 -33.03
N VAL A 21 20.96 -10.33 -33.90
CA VAL A 21 22.17 -9.57 -33.60
C VAL A 21 21.75 -8.10 -33.58
N MET A 22 21.66 -7.50 -32.39
CA MET A 22 21.47 -6.07 -32.18
C MET A 22 22.59 -5.57 -31.26
N ALA A 23 23.31 -4.54 -31.68
CA ALA A 23 24.26 -3.85 -30.85
C ALA A 23 23.52 -2.84 -29.94
N ASP A 24 23.94 -2.82 -28.68
CA ASP A 24 23.95 -1.68 -27.75
C ASP A 24 22.60 -1.13 -27.27
N GLU A 25 21.93 -1.88 -26.37
CA GLU A 25 21.60 -1.37 -25.03
C GLU A 25 21.71 -2.57 -24.07
N ASN A 26 22.40 -2.41 -22.94
CA ASN A 26 22.47 -3.41 -21.87
C ASN A 26 21.08 -3.53 -21.19
N VAL A 27 20.17 -4.23 -21.86
CA VAL A 27 18.79 -4.47 -21.44
C VAL A 27 18.46 -5.97 -21.46
N GLY A 28 17.54 -6.36 -20.60
CA GLY A 28 17.13 -7.74 -20.43
C GLY A 28 15.63 -7.94 -20.34
N GLU A 29 15.27 -9.19 -20.09
CA GLU A 29 13.90 -9.69 -20.01
C GLU A 29 13.66 -10.35 -18.65
N VAL A 30 12.48 -10.07 -18.09
CA VAL A 30 12.04 -10.60 -16.80
C VAL A 30 10.72 -11.32 -17.00
N VAL A 31 10.71 -12.61 -16.74
CA VAL A 31 9.51 -13.45 -16.73
C VAL A 31 9.14 -13.78 -15.30
N ILE A 32 7.89 -13.54 -14.93
CA ILE A 32 7.36 -13.84 -13.60
C ILE A 32 6.18 -14.80 -13.76
N LYS A 33 6.30 -15.98 -13.15
CA LYS A 33 5.23 -16.97 -13.07
C LYS A 33 4.34 -16.66 -11.87
N TYR A 34 3.03 -16.60 -12.10
CA TYR A 34 2.02 -16.31 -11.10
C TYR A 34 0.68 -16.96 -11.47
N PRO A 35 -0.02 -17.65 -10.55
CA PRO A 35 -1.15 -18.52 -10.91
C PRO A 35 -2.38 -17.79 -11.47
N LEU A 36 -2.53 -16.48 -11.22
CA LEU A 36 -3.70 -15.72 -11.66
C LEU A 36 -3.44 -14.94 -12.95
N ASN A 37 -4.51 -14.74 -13.72
CA ASN A 37 -4.51 -13.90 -14.92
C ASN A 37 -4.99 -12.48 -14.62
N ASN A 38 -4.59 -11.53 -15.46
CA ASN A 38 -4.96 -10.11 -15.41
C ASN A 38 -4.56 -9.40 -14.09
N VAL A 39 -3.58 -9.94 -13.37
CA VAL A 39 -2.99 -9.30 -12.19
C VAL A 39 -1.83 -8.40 -12.65
N ALA A 40 -1.86 -7.13 -12.24
CA ALA A 40 -0.82 -6.18 -12.63
C ALA A 40 0.42 -6.36 -11.76
N PHE A 41 1.55 -6.64 -12.40
CA PHE A 41 2.88 -6.58 -11.80
C PHE A 41 3.54 -5.26 -12.16
N LYS A 42 4.32 -4.74 -11.22
CA LYS A 42 4.94 -3.42 -11.26
C LYS A 42 6.42 -3.57 -10.93
N LEU A 43 7.27 -3.05 -11.81
CA LEU A 43 8.71 -2.92 -11.55
C LEU A 43 9.03 -1.50 -11.11
N PHE A 44 9.74 -1.37 -10.01
CA PHE A 44 10.27 -0.12 -9.51
C PHE A 44 11.79 -0.18 -9.52
N TYR A 45 12.44 0.74 -10.22
CA TYR A 45 13.89 0.86 -10.16
C TYR A 45 14.33 1.35 -8.78
N VAL A 46 15.14 0.55 -8.09
CA VAL A 46 15.60 0.79 -6.72
C VAL A 46 16.99 1.40 -6.69
N GLY A 47 17.88 0.97 -7.59
CA GLY A 47 19.28 1.40 -7.61
C GLY A 47 20.21 0.36 -8.23
N GLU A 48 21.48 0.38 -7.86
CA GLU A 48 22.50 -0.55 -8.39
C GLU A 48 23.32 -1.19 -7.27
N TRP A 49 23.93 -2.35 -7.55
CA TRP A 49 24.95 -2.90 -6.66
C TRP A 49 26.21 -2.03 -6.65
N LYS A 50 26.68 -1.67 -5.45
CA LYS A 50 27.95 -0.99 -5.22
C LYS A 50 28.57 -1.49 -3.92
N ASN A 51 29.81 -1.95 -3.99
CA ASN A 51 30.54 -2.44 -2.81
C ASN A 51 29.76 -3.51 -2.00
N ARG A 52 29.08 -4.44 -2.69
CA ARG A 52 28.23 -5.50 -2.10
C ARG A 52 27.00 -5.00 -1.31
N LYS A 53 26.58 -3.75 -1.55
CA LYS A 53 25.34 -3.17 -1.03
C LYS A 53 24.53 -2.56 -2.16
N ILE A 54 23.25 -2.33 -1.90
CA ILE A 54 22.40 -1.59 -2.84
C ILE A 54 22.68 -0.10 -2.64
N ASP A 55 23.17 0.56 -3.69
CA ASP A 55 23.23 2.01 -3.80
C ASP A 55 21.84 2.49 -4.24
N TYR A 56 20.98 2.81 -3.28
CA TYR A 56 19.62 3.27 -3.54
C TYR A 56 19.62 4.58 -4.32
N GLN A 57 18.83 4.65 -5.39
CA GLN A 57 18.81 5.78 -6.31
C GLN A 57 17.38 6.28 -6.57
N GLY A 58 17.27 7.44 -7.22
CA GLY A 58 16.00 8.01 -7.62
C GLY A 58 15.04 8.18 -6.44
N GLU A 59 13.82 7.69 -6.60
CA GLU A 59 12.77 7.79 -5.59
C GLU A 59 13.09 7.00 -4.30
N PHE A 60 13.98 6.00 -4.35
CA PHE A 60 14.35 5.18 -3.19
C PHE A 60 15.59 5.66 -2.44
N ALA A 61 16.27 6.72 -2.89
CA ALA A 61 17.51 7.22 -2.28
C ALA A 61 17.36 7.57 -0.78
N ASN A 62 16.15 7.96 -0.34
CA ASN A 62 15.83 8.31 1.04
C ASN A 62 15.02 7.22 1.77
N SER A 63 15.07 5.97 1.30
CA SER A 63 14.29 4.88 1.90
C SER A 63 14.84 4.40 3.24
N HIS A 64 16.15 4.57 3.49
CA HIS A 64 16.86 4.14 4.70
C HIS A 64 16.69 2.64 5.05
N VAL A 65 16.50 1.81 4.04
CA VAL A 65 16.27 0.36 4.19
C VAL A 65 17.57 -0.40 4.48
N THR A 66 17.46 -1.52 5.21
CA THR A 66 18.59 -2.36 5.64
C THR A 66 19.15 -3.22 4.50
N ASP A 67 20.34 -3.80 4.70
CA ASP A 67 21.01 -4.65 3.69
C ASP A 67 20.44 -6.09 3.58
N ASP A 68 19.50 -6.50 4.46
CA ASP A 68 18.84 -7.82 4.39
C ASP A 68 17.80 -7.81 3.26
N LEU A 69 18.02 -8.59 2.19
CA LEU A 69 17.22 -8.53 0.97
C LEU A 69 15.72 -8.81 1.17
N THR A 70 15.34 -9.72 2.08
CA THR A 70 13.93 -10.06 2.29
C THR A 70 13.24 -8.95 3.07
N GLN A 71 13.84 -8.51 4.15
CA GLN A 71 13.32 -7.37 4.93
C GLN A 71 13.36 -6.08 4.10
N ALA A 72 14.33 -5.96 3.20
CA ALA A 72 14.45 -4.83 2.30
C ALA A 72 13.30 -4.78 1.30
N ALA A 73 12.93 -5.89 0.69
CA ALA A 73 11.81 -5.93 -0.26
C ALA A 73 10.50 -5.45 0.39
N GLU A 74 10.18 -5.94 1.59
CA GLU A 74 8.99 -5.52 2.34
C GLU A 74 9.04 -4.05 2.74
N ALA A 75 10.17 -3.59 3.29
CA ALA A 75 10.33 -2.20 3.69
C ALA A 75 10.24 -1.24 2.50
N LEU A 76 10.81 -1.62 1.34
CA LEU A 76 10.72 -0.84 0.11
C LEU A 76 9.29 -0.84 -0.45
N ALA A 77 8.54 -1.93 -0.33
CA ALA A 77 7.13 -1.99 -0.72
C ALA A 77 6.27 -1.01 0.10
N VAL A 78 6.45 -1.02 1.43
CA VAL A 78 5.78 -0.05 2.33
C VAL A 78 6.17 1.38 1.97
N TYR A 79 7.45 1.63 1.71
CA TYR A 79 7.93 2.95 1.29
C TYR A 79 7.30 3.39 -0.05
N ALA A 80 7.25 2.50 -1.04
CA ALA A 80 6.70 2.78 -2.36
C ALA A 80 5.22 3.15 -2.29
N ASN A 81 4.42 2.36 -1.55
CA ASN A 81 3.00 2.60 -1.38
C ASN A 81 2.73 3.88 -0.58
N LYS A 82 3.46 4.09 0.53
CA LYS A 82 3.29 5.28 1.38
C LYS A 82 3.58 6.58 0.63
N ASN A 83 4.60 6.58 -0.22
CA ASN A 83 4.98 7.75 -1.00
C ASN A 83 4.34 7.79 -2.39
N GLN A 84 3.46 6.83 -2.71
CA GLN A 84 2.75 6.72 -4.00
C GLN A 84 3.72 6.80 -5.19
N LEU A 85 4.83 6.05 -5.10
CA LEU A 85 5.86 6.06 -6.13
C LEU A 85 5.33 5.54 -7.46
N THR A 86 5.92 6.01 -8.55
CA THR A 86 5.48 5.61 -9.90
C THR A 86 6.28 4.40 -10.37
N PRO A 87 5.63 3.30 -10.78
CA PRO A 87 6.34 2.15 -11.31
C PRO A 87 7.08 2.50 -12.62
N THR A 88 8.27 1.96 -12.77
CA THR A 88 9.08 2.07 -13.98
C THR A 88 8.45 1.33 -15.16
N LYS A 89 7.84 0.17 -14.89
CA LYS A 89 7.07 -0.63 -15.86
C LYS A 89 5.88 -1.27 -15.16
N VAL A 90 4.79 -1.46 -15.89
CA VAL A 90 3.59 -2.17 -15.42
C VAL A 90 3.13 -3.10 -16.53
N GLU A 91 2.96 -4.37 -16.21
CA GLU A 91 2.46 -5.39 -17.13
C GLU A 91 1.47 -6.28 -16.39
N LYS A 92 0.63 -7.01 -17.12
CA LYS A 92 -0.37 -7.91 -16.52
C LYS A 92 -0.09 -9.35 -16.85
N THR A 93 -0.42 -10.24 -15.92
CA THR A 93 -0.31 -11.67 -16.14
C THR A 93 -1.29 -12.15 -17.21
N ASN A 94 -0.81 -13.06 -18.05
CA ASN A 94 -1.59 -13.75 -19.06
C ASN A 94 -1.12 -15.21 -19.13
N ASN A 95 -2.07 -16.15 -19.04
CA ASN A 95 -1.81 -17.58 -18.95
C ASN A 95 -0.77 -17.97 -17.87
N GLY A 96 -0.85 -17.33 -16.72
CA GLY A 96 -0.01 -17.64 -15.56
C GLY A 96 1.38 -17.00 -15.56
N GLU A 97 1.67 -16.10 -16.50
CA GLU A 97 2.98 -15.45 -16.63
C GLU A 97 2.85 -13.98 -16.98
N VAL A 98 3.81 -13.15 -16.57
CA VAL A 98 3.99 -11.77 -17.04
C VAL A 98 5.43 -11.56 -17.49
N MET A 99 5.62 -10.85 -18.59
CA MET A 99 6.94 -10.59 -19.18
C MET A 99 7.19 -9.09 -19.28
N PHE A 100 8.30 -8.64 -18.69
CA PHE A 100 8.84 -7.30 -18.88
C PHE A 100 10.02 -7.36 -19.85
N THR A 101 9.95 -6.60 -20.92
CA THR A 101 11.05 -6.44 -21.90
C THR A 101 11.76 -5.11 -21.71
N ASN A 102 12.97 -4.97 -22.28
CA ASN A 102 13.77 -3.75 -22.23
C ASN A 102 14.02 -3.28 -20.77
N VAL A 103 14.36 -4.22 -19.88
CA VAL A 103 14.70 -3.93 -18.48
C VAL A 103 16.18 -3.57 -18.41
N LYS A 104 16.49 -2.33 -18.04
CA LYS A 104 17.87 -1.83 -17.95
C LYS A 104 18.62 -2.49 -16.79
N LYS A 105 19.94 -2.33 -16.79
CA LYS A 105 20.76 -2.69 -15.63
C LYS A 105 20.24 -2.03 -14.35
N GLY A 106 20.13 -2.79 -13.26
CA GLY A 106 19.74 -2.29 -11.96
C GLY A 106 19.12 -3.32 -11.04
N ILE A 107 18.75 -2.87 -9.86
CA ILE A 107 17.94 -3.58 -8.87
C ILE A 107 16.52 -3.06 -8.97
N TYR A 108 15.58 -3.98 -9.02
CA TYR A 108 14.16 -3.70 -9.15
C TYR A 108 13.39 -4.31 -8.00
N LEU A 109 12.49 -3.52 -7.42
CA LEU A 109 11.43 -4.03 -6.55
C LEU A 109 10.26 -4.43 -7.44
N VAL A 110 9.81 -5.66 -7.26
CA VAL A 110 8.64 -6.23 -7.92
C VAL A 110 7.47 -6.21 -6.93
N LEU A 111 6.39 -5.56 -7.30
CA LEU A 111 5.11 -5.60 -6.59
C LEU A 111 4.02 -6.11 -7.52
N ALA A 112 2.96 -6.68 -6.97
CA ALA A 112 1.74 -7.00 -7.73
C ALA A 112 0.52 -6.43 -7.01
N ASP A 113 -0.51 -6.13 -7.80
CA ASP A 113 -1.85 -5.92 -7.25
C ASP A 113 -2.41 -7.25 -6.72
N ASP A 114 -3.34 -7.17 -5.78
CA ASP A 114 -4.06 -8.35 -5.33
C ASP A 114 -4.91 -8.94 -6.46
N GLY A 115 -4.95 -10.26 -6.52
CA GLY A 115 -5.80 -10.98 -7.46
C GLY A 115 -6.84 -11.84 -6.76
N MET A 116 -7.95 -12.10 -7.43
CA MET A 116 -9.04 -12.95 -6.91
C MET A 116 -9.20 -14.21 -7.79
N ASN A 117 -9.41 -15.35 -7.14
CA ASN A 117 -9.90 -16.58 -7.78
C ASN A 117 -11.06 -17.15 -6.97
N GLY A 118 -12.30 -16.88 -7.40
CA GLY A 118 -13.47 -17.14 -6.57
C GLY A 118 -13.41 -16.30 -5.29
N LYS A 119 -13.36 -16.96 -4.12
CA LYS A 119 -13.29 -16.32 -2.80
C LYS A 119 -11.87 -16.17 -2.26
N GLU A 120 -10.88 -16.71 -2.94
CA GLU A 120 -9.49 -16.63 -2.51
C GLU A 120 -8.85 -15.35 -3.04
N ARG A 121 -8.34 -14.51 -2.14
CA ARG A 121 -7.48 -13.38 -2.48
C ARG A 121 -6.03 -13.80 -2.42
N TYR A 122 -5.29 -13.50 -3.48
CA TYR A 122 -3.89 -13.83 -3.63
C TYR A 122 -3.07 -12.56 -3.49
N HIS A 123 -2.16 -12.57 -2.52
CA HIS A 123 -1.26 -11.48 -2.18
C HIS A 123 0.16 -11.86 -2.59
N ALA A 124 0.67 -11.31 -3.69
CA ALA A 124 2.05 -11.57 -4.11
C ALA A 124 3.04 -10.92 -3.12
N MET A 125 4.07 -11.67 -2.75
CA MET A 125 5.11 -11.17 -1.85
C MET A 125 6.06 -10.21 -2.59
N PRO A 126 6.40 -9.05 -2.01
CA PRO A 126 7.42 -8.16 -2.54
C PRO A 126 8.74 -8.90 -2.79
N THR A 127 9.34 -8.69 -3.95
CA THR A 127 10.58 -9.38 -4.34
C THR A 127 11.58 -8.40 -4.94
N LEU A 128 12.85 -8.54 -4.57
CA LEU A 128 13.95 -7.83 -5.24
C LEU A 128 14.54 -8.69 -6.36
N LEU A 129 14.80 -8.03 -7.47
CA LEU A 129 15.36 -8.59 -8.70
C LEU A 129 16.63 -7.81 -9.06
N SER A 130 17.63 -8.49 -9.60
CA SER A 130 18.78 -7.86 -10.27
C SER A 130 18.72 -8.10 -11.76
N MET A 131 18.99 -7.05 -12.54
CA MET A 131 19.23 -7.11 -13.98
C MET A 131 20.61 -6.51 -14.29
N PRO A 132 21.52 -7.23 -14.96
CA PRO A 132 21.47 -8.67 -15.21
C PRO A 132 21.44 -9.46 -13.89
N ASN A 133 21.04 -10.72 -13.96
CA ASN A 133 21.24 -11.67 -12.88
C ASN A 133 22.56 -12.43 -13.11
N TYR A 134 23.06 -13.09 -12.07
CA TYR A 134 24.27 -13.90 -12.15
C TYR A 134 23.95 -15.33 -11.72
N VAL A 135 24.08 -16.27 -12.65
CA VAL A 135 23.88 -17.70 -12.41
C VAL A 135 25.24 -18.37 -12.61
N ASP A 136 25.76 -19.02 -11.57
CA ASP A 136 27.09 -19.67 -11.59
C ASP A 136 28.21 -18.73 -12.08
N SER A 137 28.18 -17.47 -11.64
CA SER A 137 29.09 -16.39 -12.07
C SER A 137 29.00 -15.98 -13.53
N THR A 138 28.00 -16.50 -14.27
CA THR A 138 27.69 -16.09 -15.63
C THR A 138 26.60 -15.04 -15.60
N GLU A 139 26.87 -13.90 -16.24
CA GLU A 139 25.90 -12.83 -16.42
C GLU A 139 24.78 -13.27 -17.36
N SER A 140 23.52 -13.11 -16.95
CA SER A 140 22.36 -13.36 -17.78
C SER A 140 21.42 -12.17 -17.76
N TRP A 141 21.06 -11.73 -18.97
CA TRP A 141 20.07 -10.68 -19.25
C TRP A 141 18.65 -11.23 -19.32
N PHE A 142 18.47 -12.50 -18.98
CA PHE A 142 17.19 -13.15 -18.84
C PHE A 142 17.02 -13.64 -17.41
N THR A 143 15.86 -13.40 -16.83
CA THR A 143 15.51 -13.89 -15.51
C THR A 143 14.10 -14.42 -15.50
N GLU A 144 13.93 -15.61 -14.92
CA GLU A 144 12.62 -16.20 -14.68
C GLU A 144 12.48 -16.43 -13.18
N ILE A 145 11.38 -15.95 -12.59
CA ILE A 145 11.07 -16.15 -11.18
C ILE A 145 9.66 -16.71 -11.01
N ASN A 146 9.47 -17.54 -9.99
CA ASN A 146 8.14 -17.91 -9.51
C ASN A 146 7.79 -16.96 -8.36
N ALA A 147 6.78 -16.12 -8.55
CA ALA A 147 6.36 -15.19 -7.51
C ALA A 147 5.79 -15.98 -6.32
N LYS A 148 6.31 -15.69 -5.12
CA LYS A 148 5.71 -16.21 -3.88
C LYS A 148 4.45 -15.40 -3.57
N TYR A 149 3.47 -16.04 -2.95
CA TYR A 149 2.23 -15.39 -2.59
C TYR A 149 1.60 -16.05 -1.36
N ASN A 150 0.77 -15.29 -0.66
CA ASN A 150 -0.15 -15.78 0.35
C ASN A 150 -1.56 -15.82 -0.24
N GLN A 151 -2.42 -16.67 0.34
CA GLN A 151 -3.82 -16.78 -0.03
C GLN A 151 -4.67 -16.70 1.23
N ASP A 152 -5.71 -15.90 1.18
CA ASP A 152 -6.67 -15.77 2.26
C ASP A 152 -8.09 -15.85 1.70
N GLU A 153 -8.98 -16.55 2.40
CA GLU A 153 -10.39 -16.61 2.02
C GLU A 153 -11.07 -15.31 2.44
N VAL A 154 -11.74 -14.68 1.48
CA VAL A 154 -12.46 -13.43 1.69
C VAL A 154 -13.89 -13.73 2.11
N PRO A 155 -14.42 -13.06 3.15
CA PRO A 155 -15.81 -13.23 3.54
C PRO A 155 -16.77 -12.75 2.43
N ASP A 156 -17.95 -13.36 2.33
CA ASP A 156 -18.99 -12.94 1.38
C ASP A 156 -19.42 -11.49 1.62
N GLU A 157 -19.59 -11.15 2.90
CA GLU A 157 -20.01 -9.85 3.34
C GLU A 157 -19.12 -9.34 4.47
N THR A 158 -18.91 -8.03 4.49
CA THR A 158 -18.23 -7.29 5.53
C THR A 158 -19.06 -6.07 5.93
N GLU A 159 -18.61 -5.39 6.97
CA GLU A 159 -19.19 -4.15 7.46
C GLU A 159 -18.07 -3.14 7.70
N LEU A 160 -18.39 -1.86 7.66
CA LEU A 160 -17.45 -0.79 7.97
C LEU A 160 -18.17 0.29 8.76
N GLU A 161 -17.66 0.60 9.96
CA GLU A 161 -18.15 1.71 10.77
C GLU A 161 -17.26 2.93 10.56
N VAL A 162 -17.86 4.11 10.44
CA VAL A 162 -17.15 5.39 10.50
C VAL A 162 -17.58 6.16 11.75
N ILE A 163 -16.59 6.72 12.45
CA ILE A 163 -16.77 7.57 13.62
C ILE A 163 -16.03 8.88 13.38
N LYS A 164 -16.72 10.00 13.56
CA LYS A 164 -16.13 11.34 13.48
C LYS A 164 -15.84 11.89 14.88
N VAL A 165 -14.58 12.23 15.11
CA VAL A 165 -14.04 12.86 16.31
C VAL A 165 -13.66 14.32 16.02
N TRP A 166 -13.95 15.20 16.98
CA TRP A 166 -13.62 16.61 16.90
C TRP A 166 -12.57 16.97 17.96
N ASP A 167 -11.34 17.27 17.55
CA ASP A 167 -10.26 17.83 18.38
C ASP A 167 -10.24 19.36 18.22
N ASP A 168 -11.25 20.02 18.77
CA ASP A 168 -11.50 21.45 18.50
C ASP A 168 -11.86 22.27 19.74
N ASN A 169 -11.69 21.70 20.94
CA ASN A 169 -12.08 22.31 22.22
C ASN A 169 -13.55 22.78 22.25
N ASN A 170 -14.46 21.99 21.67
CA ASN A 170 -15.89 22.31 21.54
C ASN A 170 -16.12 23.65 20.81
N SER A 171 -15.44 23.82 19.68
CA SER A 171 -15.53 25.00 18.83
C SER A 171 -16.99 25.38 18.53
N LYS A 172 -17.31 26.67 18.66
CA LYS A 172 -18.61 27.22 18.24
C LYS A 172 -18.79 27.25 16.72
N ASN A 173 -17.68 27.14 15.97
CA ASN A 173 -17.67 27.15 14.51
C ASN A 173 -17.75 25.72 13.93
N ARG A 174 -17.97 24.71 14.77
CA ARG A 174 -18.14 23.33 14.31
C ARG A 174 -19.35 23.26 13.37
N PRO A 175 -19.20 22.69 12.16
CA PRO A 175 -20.31 22.53 11.24
C PRO A 175 -21.38 21.61 11.84
N ASN A 176 -22.64 21.83 11.46
CA ASN A 176 -23.76 21.01 11.95
C ASN A 176 -23.72 19.57 11.41
N SER A 177 -23.09 19.39 10.25
CA SER A 177 -22.93 18.10 9.60
C SER A 177 -21.71 18.09 8.67
N ILE A 178 -21.22 16.90 8.35
CA ILE A 178 -20.23 16.64 7.31
C ILE A 178 -20.72 15.55 6.37
N GLU A 179 -20.16 15.48 5.17
CA GLU A 179 -20.34 14.34 4.27
C GLU A 179 -19.09 13.47 4.27
N VAL A 180 -19.29 12.16 4.38
CA VAL A 180 -18.26 11.13 4.22
C VAL A 180 -18.61 10.24 3.04
N GLU A 181 -17.59 9.82 2.31
CA GLU A 181 -17.71 8.94 1.15
C GLU A 181 -17.12 7.57 1.49
N LEU A 182 -17.88 6.51 1.23
CA LEU A 182 -17.38 5.14 1.22
C LEU A 182 -16.83 4.88 -0.18
N LEU A 183 -15.59 4.42 -0.24
CA LEU A 183 -14.90 4.09 -1.48
C LEU A 183 -14.79 2.57 -1.61
N ARG A 184 -15.05 2.07 -2.81
CA ARG A 184 -14.83 0.69 -3.24
C ARG A 184 -13.68 0.67 -4.24
N ASN A 185 -12.55 0.09 -3.89
CA ASN A 185 -11.33 0.11 -4.72
C ASN A 185 -10.98 1.54 -5.21
N ASN A 186 -11.03 2.52 -4.30
CA ASN A 186 -10.79 3.95 -4.55
C ASN A 186 -11.84 4.68 -5.42
N GLU A 187 -12.94 4.04 -5.80
CA GLU A 187 -14.08 4.71 -6.45
C GLU A 187 -15.21 4.99 -5.46
N VAL A 188 -15.86 6.15 -5.58
CA VAL A 188 -16.99 6.50 -4.70
C VAL A 188 -18.14 5.51 -4.90
N TYR A 189 -18.54 4.84 -3.81
CA TYR A 189 -19.62 3.86 -3.79
C TYR A 189 -20.89 4.41 -3.12
N ASP A 190 -20.74 5.11 -2.00
CA ASP A 190 -21.86 5.68 -1.24
C ASP A 190 -21.43 6.96 -0.50
N THR A 191 -22.38 7.83 -0.16
CA THR A 191 -22.14 9.06 0.61
C THR A 191 -23.09 9.12 1.79
N LYS A 192 -22.56 9.46 2.97
CA LYS A 192 -23.35 9.60 4.20
C LYS A 192 -23.08 10.90 4.91
N THR A 193 -24.14 11.45 5.48
CA THR A 193 -24.06 12.64 6.32
C THR A 193 -23.85 12.24 7.77
N LEU A 194 -22.78 12.71 8.40
CA LEU A 194 -22.55 12.59 9.84
C LEU A 194 -22.91 13.91 10.52
N SER A 195 -23.60 13.84 11.66
CA SER A 195 -24.03 15.01 12.41
C SER A 195 -24.23 14.68 13.88
N LYS A 196 -24.59 15.67 14.70
CA LYS A 196 -24.92 15.42 16.11
C LYS A 196 -26.11 14.46 16.29
N SER A 197 -27.07 14.42 15.37
CA SER A 197 -28.27 13.58 15.51
C SER A 197 -27.98 12.09 15.40
N ASN A 198 -26.96 11.70 14.62
CA ASN A 198 -26.49 10.32 14.51
C ASN A 198 -25.24 10.05 15.34
N ASN A 199 -24.96 10.90 16.33
CA ASN A 199 -23.77 10.81 17.18
C ASN A 199 -22.47 10.74 16.38
N TRP A 200 -22.41 11.43 15.24
CA TRP A 200 -21.23 11.50 14.38
C TRP A 200 -20.72 10.13 13.92
N LYS A 201 -21.62 9.17 13.72
CA LYS A 201 -21.25 7.82 13.27
C LYS A 201 -22.23 7.25 12.26
N TYR A 202 -21.74 6.32 11.46
CA TYR A 202 -22.53 5.53 10.53
C TYR A 202 -21.89 4.15 10.33
N LYS A 203 -22.70 3.14 10.02
CA LYS A 203 -22.22 1.78 9.73
C LYS A 203 -22.81 1.29 8.42
N TRP A 204 -21.94 0.91 7.50
CA TRP A 204 -22.31 0.16 6.30
C TRP A 204 -22.26 -1.34 6.62
N THR A 205 -23.26 -2.07 6.17
CA THR A 205 -23.41 -3.53 6.34
C THR A 205 -23.61 -4.18 4.98
N ASN A 206 -23.37 -5.49 4.90
CA ASN A 206 -23.53 -6.29 3.67
C ASN A 206 -22.68 -5.74 2.51
N LEU A 207 -21.49 -5.25 2.83
CA LEU A 207 -20.50 -4.84 1.84
C LEU A 207 -19.85 -6.09 1.28
N ASP A 208 -19.71 -6.20 -0.04
CA ASP A 208 -19.03 -7.34 -0.65
C ASP A 208 -17.56 -7.38 -0.20
N GLY A 209 -17.16 -8.47 0.48
CA GLY A 209 -15.83 -8.58 1.07
C GLY A 209 -14.70 -8.65 0.04
N SER A 210 -15.00 -8.97 -1.23
CA SER A 210 -14.01 -9.07 -2.31
C SER A 210 -13.35 -7.73 -2.66
N TYR A 211 -13.95 -6.61 -2.25
CA TYR A 211 -13.42 -5.27 -2.48
C TYR A 211 -12.63 -4.72 -1.30
N GLU A 212 -11.78 -3.75 -1.59
CA GLU A 212 -11.20 -2.87 -0.58
C GLU A 212 -12.16 -1.71 -0.28
N TRP A 213 -12.42 -1.51 1.01
CA TRP A 213 -13.30 -0.47 1.50
C TRP A 213 -12.53 0.54 2.34
N SER A 214 -12.73 1.82 2.05
CA SER A 214 -12.15 2.93 2.81
C SER A 214 -13.14 4.09 2.91
N VAL A 215 -12.97 4.97 3.90
CA VAL A 215 -13.85 6.11 4.11
C VAL A 215 -13.06 7.40 4.09
N TYR A 216 -13.56 8.39 3.35
CA TYR A 216 -12.98 9.73 3.24
C TYR A 216 -13.98 10.80 3.66
N GLU A 217 -13.48 11.92 4.19
CA GLU A 217 -14.30 13.12 4.39
C GLU A 217 -14.30 13.96 3.11
N LYS A 218 -15.48 14.13 2.51
CA LYS A 218 -15.65 14.79 1.21
C LYS A 218 -15.34 16.29 1.25
N SER A 219 -15.66 16.95 2.36
CA SER A 219 -15.52 18.39 2.50
C SER A 219 -14.80 18.72 3.81
N VAL A 220 -13.52 19.02 3.68
CA VAL A 220 -12.70 19.52 4.79
C VAL A 220 -12.83 21.03 4.85
N PHE A 221 -13.31 21.53 6.00
CA PHE A 221 -13.40 22.97 6.24
C PHE A 221 -11.99 23.54 6.46
N ASN A 222 -11.67 24.69 5.84
CA ASN A 222 -10.33 25.31 5.84
C ASN A 222 -9.70 25.48 7.24
N ASP A 223 -10.53 25.63 8.27
CA ASP A 223 -10.09 25.83 9.64
C ASP A 223 -9.78 24.52 10.38
N TYR A 224 -9.77 23.39 9.66
CA TYR A 224 -9.50 22.08 10.21
C TYR A 224 -8.43 21.34 9.42
N THR A 225 -7.71 20.46 10.11
CA THR A 225 -6.86 19.42 9.52
C THR A 225 -7.48 18.06 9.83
N VAL A 226 -7.49 17.15 8.84
CA VAL A 226 -8.07 15.80 8.98
C VAL A 226 -6.98 14.78 9.19
N ALA A 227 -7.19 13.90 10.16
CA ALA A 227 -6.48 12.63 10.29
C ALA A 227 -7.49 11.49 10.14
N ILE A 228 -7.12 10.46 9.38
CA ILE A 228 -7.96 9.27 9.17
C ILE A 228 -7.15 8.06 9.62
N GLU A 229 -7.74 7.27 10.52
CA GLU A 229 -7.19 6.03 11.02
C GLU A 229 -8.22 4.92 10.76
N GLN A 230 -7.79 3.77 10.23
CA GLN A 230 -8.68 2.66 9.94
C GLN A 230 -8.09 1.37 10.51
N GLU A 231 -8.85 0.71 11.39
CA GLU A 231 -8.48 -0.57 12.02
C GLU A 231 -9.73 -1.44 12.19
N ASN A 232 -9.63 -2.75 11.97
CA ASN A 232 -10.67 -3.75 12.29
C ASN A 232 -12.10 -3.34 11.87
N ASN A 233 -12.29 -2.97 10.60
CA ASN A 233 -13.60 -2.54 10.05
C ASN A 233 -14.19 -1.28 10.73
N GLN A 234 -13.35 -0.44 11.32
CA GLN A 234 -13.72 0.86 11.84
C GLN A 234 -12.78 1.94 11.30
N THR A 235 -13.34 3.06 10.85
CA THR A 235 -12.61 4.25 10.44
C THR A 235 -12.90 5.38 11.42
N ILE A 236 -11.85 5.98 11.98
CA ILE A 236 -11.92 7.17 12.81
C ILE A 236 -11.41 8.35 12.01
N ILE A 237 -12.28 9.34 11.81
CA ILE A 237 -11.94 10.60 11.17
C ILE A 237 -11.83 11.66 12.27
N THR A 238 -10.66 12.25 12.45
CA THR A 238 -10.41 13.31 13.45
C THR A 238 -10.20 14.65 12.77
N ASN A 239 -11.09 15.61 13.06
CA ASN A 239 -10.88 17.00 12.65
C ASN A 239 -10.26 17.80 13.78
N LYS A 240 -9.04 18.26 13.57
CA LYS A 240 -8.31 19.13 14.48
C LYS A 240 -8.44 20.58 14.06
N SER A 241 -8.81 21.44 15.01
CA SER A 241 -8.91 22.88 14.76
C SER A 241 -7.55 23.51 14.46
N ASN A 242 -7.47 24.30 13.39
CA ASN A 242 -6.31 25.09 13.00
C ASN A 242 -6.24 26.44 13.74
N TYR A 243 -7.26 26.79 14.55
CA TYR A 243 -7.26 28.03 15.33
C TYR A 243 -6.16 28.00 16.39
N LYS A 244 -5.18 28.91 16.26
CA LYS A 244 -4.29 29.25 17.37
C LYS A 244 -5.14 29.91 18.45
N THR A 245 -5.16 29.34 19.65
CA THR A 245 -5.76 29.98 20.83
C THR A 245 -5.20 31.40 20.95
N PRO A 246 -6.04 32.44 21.15
CA PRO A 246 -5.54 33.76 21.50
C PRO A 246 -4.77 33.62 22.81
N ASN A 247 -3.49 33.98 22.80
CA ASN A 247 -2.66 33.96 23.99
C ASN A 247 -3.25 34.94 25.02
N TYR A 248 -3.99 34.43 26.00
CA TYR A 248 -4.48 35.24 27.11
C TYR A 248 -3.27 35.57 27.99
N LYS A 249 -2.76 36.80 27.85
CA LYS A 249 -1.63 37.32 28.63
C LYS A 249 -1.96 37.28 30.13
N SER A 250 -1.32 36.37 30.85
CA SER A 250 -1.07 36.57 32.29
C SER A 250 0.16 37.49 32.43
N SER A 251 0.00 38.54 33.22
CA SER A 251 0.95 39.65 33.39
C SER A 251 2.20 39.30 34.21
N SER A 252 3.36 39.78 33.73
CA SER A 252 4.68 40.01 34.38
C SER A 252 5.47 38.79 34.91
N SER A 253 6.75 38.59 34.59
CA SER A 253 7.88 39.53 34.74
C SER A 253 9.06 39.28 33.76
N THR A 254 9.92 40.28 33.67
CA THR A 254 10.98 40.54 32.68
C THR A 254 12.26 39.69 32.87
N PHE A 255 12.78 39.08 31.79
CA PHE A 255 14.24 39.08 31.49
C PHE A 255 14.50 38.84 29.99
N ARG A 256 15.36 39.69 29.39
CA ARG A 256 15.78 39.63 27.98
C ARG A 256 16.85 38.56 27.77
N SER A 257 16.77 37.81 26.67
CA SER A 257 17.91 37.44 25.84
C SER A 257 17.44 36.96 24.46
N ARG A 258 18.01 37.55 23.39
CA ARG A 258 17.82 37.12 22.00
C ARG A 258 18.75 35.94 21.71
N THR A 259 18.22 34.87 21.13
CA THR A 259 18.78 34.22 19.93
C THR A 259 17.68 33.41 19.24
N SER A 260 17.53 33.61 17.94
CA SER A 260 16.78 32.73 17.05
C SER A 260 17.33 31.30 17.16
N ARG A 261 16.49 30.35 17.59
CA ARG A 261 16.65 28.93 17.29
C ARG A 261 15.33 28.44 16.74
N ILE A 262 15.40 27.89 15.55
CA ILE A 262 14.34 27.13 14.88
C ILE A 262 13.76 26.13 15.91
N PRO A 263 12.43 26.01 16.07
CA PRO A 263 11.89 24.98 16.93
C PRO A 263 12.28 23.62 16.36
N GLN A 264 13.20 22.99 17.07
CA GLN A 264 13.52 21.58 17.05
C GLN A 264 12.20 20.80 17.05
N THR A 265 11.95 20.01 16.02
CA THR A 265 10.85 19.02 15.98
C THR A 265 11.17 17.92 16.99
N GLY A 266 10.95 18.26 18.26
CA GLY A 266 11.09 17.35 19.39
C GLY A 266 9.95 16.37 19.40
N GLN A 267 10.31 15.08 19.33
CA GLN A 267 9.58 13.92 19.85
C GLN A 267 8.05 14.02 19.89
N LEU A 268 7.42 13.46 18.86
CA LEU A 268 6.01 13.08 18.90
C LEU A 268 5.79 12.04 20.03
N TRP A 269 5.15 12.45 21.12
CA TRP A 269 4.75 11.58 22.23
C TRP A 269 3.49 10.75 21.91
N TRP A 270 3.29 10.46 20.62
CA TRP A 270 2.03 9.98 20.07
C TRP A 270 1.77 8.46 20.16
N PRO A 271 2.45 7.70 21.04
CA PRO A 271 1.88 6.43 21.51
C PRO A 271 1.21 6.51 22.90
N VAL A 272 1.62 7.42 23.80
CA VAL A 272 1.34 7.25 25.24
C VAL A 272 -0.08 7.68 25.65
N VAL A 273 -0.64 8.73 25.03
CA VAL A 273 -2.00 9.19 25.36
C VAL A 273 -3.06 8.27 24.75
N ALA A 274 -2.82 7.75 23.55
CA ALA A 274 -3.66 6.73 22.92
C ALA A 274 -3.67 5.42 23.72
N LEU A 275 -2.49 4.92 24.14
CA LEU A 275 -2.37 3.73 24.98
C LEU A 275 -3.04 3.91 26.37
N GLY A 276 -3.01 5.11 26.95
CA GLY A 276 -3.71 5.41 28.20
C GLY A 276 -5.24 5.32 28.09
N GLY A 277 -5.81 5.73 26.94
CA GLY A 277 -7.24 5.60 26.67
C GLY A 277 -7.71 4.16 26.49
N PHE A 278 -6.95 3.37 25.72
CA PHE A 278 -7.23 1.93 25.55
C PHE A 278 -7.08 1.14 26.85
N GLY A 279 -6.10 1.46 27.70
CA GLY A 279 -5.91 0.80 28.99
C GLY A 279 -7.11 0.94 29.94
N VAL A 280 -7.71 2.13 30.01
CA VAL A 280 -8.91 2.37 30.83
C VAL A 280 -10.13 1.64 30.24
N LEU A 281 -10.25 1.60 28.90
CA LEU A 281 -11.33 0.89 28.21
C LEU A 281 -11.31 -0.62 28.49
N PHE A 282 -10.12 -1.26 28.48
CA PHE A 282 -9.97 -2.68 28.80
C PHE A 282 -10.32 -3.02 30.25
N ILE A 283 -9.96 -2.15 31.21
CA ILE A 283 -10.29 -2.33 32.63
C ILE A 283 -11.81 -2.24 32.85
N VAL A 284 -12.48 -1.28 32.22
CA VAL A 284 -13.94 -1.11 32.32
C VAL A 284 -14.68 -2.30 31.70
N ILE A 285 -14.26 -2.78 30.52
CA ILE A 285 -14.86 -3.95 29.86
C ILE A 285 -14.65 -5.22 30.70
N GLY A 286 -13.48 -5.39 31.32
CA GLY A 286 -13.17 -6.51 32.21
C GLY A 286 -14.06 -6.54 33.47
N ILE A 287 -14.26 -5.39 34.13
CA ILE A 287 -15.11 -5.27 35.32
C ILE A 287 -16.59 -5.54 34.99
N ILE A 288 -17.06 -5.09 33.81
CA ILE A 288 -18.44 -5.35 33.36
C ILE A 288 -18.64 -6.84 33.09
N ARG A 289 -17.73 -7.51 32.37
CA ARG A 289 -17.84 -8.96 32.09
C ARG A 289 -17.75 -9.83 33.36
N GLY A 290 -16.98 -9.43 34.36
CA GLY A 290 -16.88 -10.17 35.64
C GLY A 290 -18.15 -10.16 36.49
N LYS A 291 -19.06 -9.20 36.30
CA LYS A 291 -20.32 -9.11 37.07
C LYS A 291 -21.49 -9.90 36.47
N TYR A 292 -21.36 -10.41 35.25
CA TYR A 292 -22.39 -11.23 34.59
C TYR A 292 -22.06 -12.73 34.57
N SER A 293 -20.99 -13.15 35.27
CA SER A 293 -20.54 -14.56 35.34
C SER A 293 -20.60 -15.14 36.76
N GLN A 294 -21.55 -14.69 37.58
CA GLN A 294 -21.95 -15.32 38.85
C GLN A 294 -23.45 -15.53 38.83
#